data_AF-A0A2M6WSY5-F1
#
_entry.id   AF-A0A2M6WSY5-F1
#
_cell.length_a   1.000
_cell.length_b   1.000
_cell.length_c   1.000
_cell.angle_alpha   90.00
_cell.angle_beta   90.00
_cell.angle_gamma   90.00
#
_symmetry.space_group_name_H-M   'P 1'
#
loop_
_entity.id
_entity.type
_entity.pdbx_description
1 polymer ?
#
loop_
_entity_poly.entity_id
_entity_poly.type
_entity_poly.pdbx_seq_one_letter_code
_entity_poly.pdbx_strand_id
1 'polypeptide(L)'
;MDTTLKSASLSSANLTFDQSQTSRLAEFQASQTADDLRYLKQTERLRQLAENRSLPDTSVNPSGQLKTSEEDLDIDNIEEDQRYSEQRRQRQQAKKNGEKSKIGQAFDSATSSLSSSFSKALAQAWLNLIDSFGLTLIWINVHTFLSLVLGEHIFVRLGHEWIDQFGADKLGENKLARQTTYRVGEKIHLLEVLLLIALDLIVLILIVLSVALFLIILAYLSAPALLLYYGLAQIF
;
A
#
# COMPACT_ATOMS: atom_id res chain seq x y z
N MET A 1 -7.04 29.14 -43.14
CA MET A 1 -8.40 28.58 -43.34
C MET A 1 -8.33 27.07 -43.08
N ASP A 2 -7.72 26.64 -41.96
CA ASP A 2 -7.24 25.25 -41.76
C ASP A 2 -7.49 24.70 -40.34
N THR A 3 -8.49 25.21 -39.62
CA THR A 3 -8.83 24.71 -38.28
C THR A 3 -9.80 23.53 -38.29
N THR A 4 -10.44 23.23 -39.43
CA THR A 4 -11.43 22.15 -39.57
C THR A 4 -10.84 20.76 -39.81
N LEU A 5 -9.59 20.64 -40.27
CA LEU A 5 -8.97 19.32 -40.51
C LEU A 5 -8.40 18.68 -39.23
N LYS A 6 -8.10 19.46 -38.18
CA LYS A 6 -7.48 18.94 -36.95
C LYS A 6 -8.48 18.29 -35.98
N SER A 7 -9.76 18.67 -36.04
CA SER A 7 -10.81 18.08 -35.19
C SER A 7 -11.24 16.67 -35.65
N ALA A 8 -11.16 16.37 -36.94
CA ALA A 8 -11.50 15.04 -37.47
C ALA A 8 -10.49 13.94 -37.03
N SER A 9 -9.21 14.30 -36.87
CA SER A 9 -8.16 13.36 -36.45
C SER A 9 -8.21 12.99 -34.97
N LEU A 10 -8.73 13.86 -34.10
CA LEU A 10 -8.85 13.57 -32.67
C LEU A 10 -10.06 12.69 -32.38
N SER A 11 -11.11 12.78 -33.20
CA SER A 11 -12.31 11.95 -33.05
C SER A 11 -12.05 10.48 -33.38
N SER A 12 -11.15 10.16 -34.33
CA SER A 12 -10.82 8.77 -34.69
C SER A 12 -9.89 8.09 -33.68
N ALA A 13 -9.04 8.85 -33.00
CA ALA A 13 -8.13 8.34 -31.97
C ALA A 13 -8.87 7.93 -30.67
N ASN A 14 -9.93 8.65 -30.30
CA ASN A 14 -10.74 8.28 -29.14
C ASN A 14 -11.57 7.00 -29.39
N LEU A 15 -11.98 6.76 -30.63
CA LEU A 15 -12.80 5.58 -30.97
C LEU A 15 -12.00 4.27 -30.94
N THR A 16 -10.71 4.31 -31.33
CA THR A 16 -9.83 3.13 -31.26
C THR A 16 -9.40 2.79 -29.83
N PHE A 17 -9.27 3.78 -28.96
CA PHE A 17 -8.95 3.53 -27.55
C PHE A 17 -10.09 2.77 -26.84
N ASP A 18 -11.34 3.15 -27.11
CA ASP A 18 -12.52 2.54 -26.49
C ASP A 18 -12.72 1.06 -26.92
N GLN A 19 -12.51 0.75 -28.21
CA GLN A 19 -12.54 -0.64 -28.70
C GLN A 19 -11.48 -1.54 -28.06
N SER A 20 -10.32 -0.99 -27.68
CA SER A 20 -9.26 -1.77 -27.04
C SER A 20 -9.61 -2.14 -25.60
N GLN A 21 -10.31 -1.26 -24.89
CA GLN A 21 -10.77 -1.49 -23.50
C GLN A 21 -11.88 -2.55 -23.45
N THR A 22 -12.85 -2.46 -24.36
CA THR A 22 -13.95 -3.44 -24.43
C THR A 22 -13.46 -4.84 -24.76
N SER A 23 -12.44 -4.96 -25.63
CA SER A 23 -11.85 -6.25 -26.00
C SER A 23 -11.14 -6.91 -24.80
N ARG A 24 -10.39 -6.13 -24.01
CA ARG A 24 -9.71 -6.63 -22.80
C ARG A 24 -10.70 -7.05 -21.71
N LEU A 25 -11.80 -6.31 -21.55
CA LEU A 25 -12.88 -6.68 -20.62
C LEU A 25 -13.55 -7.99 -21.00
N ALA A 26 -13.84 -8.19 -22.29
CA ALA A 26 -14.42 -9.43 -22.80
C ALA A 26 -13.47 -10.63 -22.60
N GLU A 27 -12.17 -10.45 -22.85
CA GLU A 27 -11.15 -11.49 -22.67
C GLU A 27 -10.97 -11.86 -21.18
N PHE A 28 -11.04 -10.87 -20.29
CA PHE A 28 -11.01 -11.11 -18.85
C PHE A 28 -12.24 -11.88 -18.35
N GLN A 29 -13.45 -11.53 -18.82
CA GLN A 29 -14.68 -12.27 -18.49
C GLN A 29 -14.67 -13.71 -19.04
N ALA A 30 -14.13 -13.92 -20.24
CA ALA A 30 -13.96 -15.24 -20.83
C ALA A 30 -12.96 -16.11 -20.06
N SER A 31 -11.86 -15.51 -19.56
CA SER A 31 -10.88 -16.21 -18.72
C SER A 31 -11.49 -16.63 -17.38
N GLN A 32 -12.24 -15.74 -16.73
CA GLN A 32 -12.87 -16.00 -15.44
C GLN A 32 -13.91 -17.13 -15.52
N THR A 33 -14.73 -17.15 -16.58
CA THR A 33 -15.71 -18.22 -16.80
C THR A 33 -15.05 -19.57 -17.11
N ALA A 34 -13.90 -19.59 -17.80
CA ALA A 34 -13.16 -20.82 -18.08
C ALA A 34 -12.58 -21.46 -16.81
N ASP A 35 -12.09 -20.65 -15.88
CA ASP A 35 -11.58 -21.15 -14.60
C ASP A 35 -12.70 -21.72 -13.71
N ASP A 36 -13.85 -21.04 -13.61
CA ASP A 36 -15.00 -21.54 -12.85
C ASP A 36 -15.49 -22.89 -13.37
N LEU A 37 -15.48 -23.09 -14.70
CA LEU A 37 -15.87 -24.36 -15.32
C LEU A 37 -14.91 -25.50 -14.97
N ARG A 38 -13.61 -25.20 -14.82
CA ARG A 38 -12.59 -26.19 -14.37
C ARG A 38 -12.82 -26.61 -12.93
N TYR A 39 -13.19 -25.68 -12.05
CA TYR A 39 -13.51 -25.98 -10.64
C TYR A 39 -14.77 -26.86 -10.52
N LEU A 40 -15.81 -26.57 -11.30
CA LEU A 40 -17.03 -27.40 -11.37
C LEU A 40 -16.73 -28.83 -11.85
N LYS A 41 -15.94 -28.97 -12.92
CA LYS A 41 -15.58 -30.30 -13.44
C LYS A 41 -14.72 -31.11 -12.46
N GLN A 42 -13.86 -30.44 -11.68
CA GLN A 42 -13.04 -31.08 -10.67
C GLN A 42 -13.88 -31.53 -9.46
N THR A 43 -14.89 -30.75 -9.06
CA THR A 43 -15.79 -31.09 -7.95
C THR A 43 -16.73 -32.25 -8.31
N GLU A 44 -17.24 -32.33 -9.55
CA GLU A 44 -17.99 -33.51 -10.02
C GLU A 44 -17.18 -34.80 -9.99
N ARG A 45 -15.91 -34.76 -10.43
CA ARG A 45 -15.03 -35.94 -10.36
C ARG A 45 -14.84 -36.43 -8.93
N LEU A 46 -14.67 -35.52 -7.97
CA LEU A 46 -14.54 -35.88 -6.56
C LEU A 46 -15.84 -36.47 -6.00
N ARG A 47 -16.99 -35.97 -6.45
CA ARG A 47 -18.30 -36.52 -6.08
C ARG A 47 -18.50 -37.94 -6.60
N GLN A 48 -18.16 -38.20 -7.86
CA GLN A 48 -18.23 -39.56 -8.45
C GLN A 48 -17.30 -40.56 -7.74
N LEU A 49 -16.10 -40.12 -7.35
CA LEU A 49 -15.18 -40.97 -6.58
C LEU A 49 -15.70 -41.28 -5.17
N ALA A 50 -16.40 -40.33 -4.53
CA ALA A 50 -17.02 -40.55 -3.23
C ALA A 50 -18.21 -41.52 -3.32
N GLU A 51 -19.03 -41.41 -4.36
CA GLU A 51 -20.19 -42.27 -4.60
C GLU A 51 -19.79 -43.72 -4.91
N ASN A 52 -18.69 -43.94 -5.64
CA ASN A 52 -18.15 -45.29 -5.86
C ASN A 52 -17.53 -45.92 -4.60
N ARG A 53 -17.26 -45.15 -3.53
CA ARG A 53 -16.62 -45.64 -2.30
C ARG A 53 -17.62 -46.11 -1.24
N SER A 54 -18.93 -45.93 -1.44
CA SER A 54 -19.96 -46.16 -0.41
C SER A 54 -20.67 -47.52 -0.44
N LEU A 55 -20.09 -48.56 -1.04
CA LEU A 55 -20.61 -49.94 -0.90
C LEU A 55 -19.57 -50.85 -0.24
N PRO A 56 -19.47 -50.86 1.10
CA PRO A 56 -18.91 -51.99 1.80
C PRO A 56 -19.91 -53.15 1.73
N ASP A 57 -19.60 -54.17 0.92
CA ASP A 57 -20.23 -55.49 1.00
C ASP A 57 -19.98 -56.05 2.40
N THR A 58 -20.92 -55.78 3.29
CA THR A 58 -20.87 -56.23 4.68
C THR A 58 -21.52 -57.60 4.74
N SER A 59 -20.83 -58.64 4.25
CA SER A 59 -21.21 -60.02 4.55
C SER A 59 -20.71 -60.35 5.95
N VAL A 60 -21.58 -60.16 6.94
CA VAL A 60 -21.36 -60.53 8.35
C VAL A 60 -21.26 -62.06 8.44
N ASN A 61 -20.11 -62.56 8.90
CA ASN A 61 -19.92 -63.97 9.24
C ASN A 61 -19.89 -64.13 10.78
N PRO A 62 -20.91 -64.73 11.40
CA PRO A 62 -21.04 -64.81 12.85
C PRO A 62 -20.42 -66.13 13.34
N SER A 63 -19.11 -66.19 13.49
CA SER A 63 -18.45 -67.34 14.11
C SER A 63 -17.17 -66.90 14.76
N GLY A 64 -17.24 -66.71 16.08
CA GLY A 64 -16.10 -66.43 16.93
C GLY A 64 -15.09 -67.56 16.85
N GLN A 65 -14.02 -67.33 16.09
CA GLN A 65 -12.76 -68.03 16.24
C GLN A 65 -11.65 -66.98 16.22
N LEU A 66 -11.01 -66.82 17.38
CA LEU A 66 -9.71 -66.18 17.46
C LEU A 66 -8.74 -66.97 16.58
N LYS A 67 -8.47 -66.43 15.39
CA LYS A 67 -7.33 -66.83 14.58
C LYS A 67 -6.23 -65.82 14.86
N THR A 68 -5.30 -66.22 15.73
CA THR A 68 -3.96 -65.66 15.80
C THR A 68 -3.26 -66.04 14.49
N SER A 69 -3.43 -65.22 13.47
CA SER A 69 -2.60 -65.25 12.28
C SER A 69 -1.54 -64.16 12.44
N GLU A 70 -0.29 -64.57 12.29
CA GLU A 70 0.88 -63.72 12.20
C GLU A 70 0.58 -62.52 11.30
N GLU A 71 0.46 -61.37 11.95
CA GLU A 71 0.27 -60.07 11.34
C GLU A 71 1.67 -59.62 10.89
N ASP A 72 2.10 -60.11 9.73
CA ASP A 72 3.09 -59.41 8.91
C ASP A 72 2.43 -58.10 8.49
N LEU A 73 2.52 -57.14 9.40
CA LEU A 73 2.05 -55.78 9.22
C LEU A 73 2.78 -55.22 8.00
N ASP A 74 2.03 -54.98 6.92
CA ASP A 74 2.46 -54.23 5.74
C ASP A 74 2.94 -52.83 6.17
N ILE A 75 4.21 -52.74 6.58
CA ILE A 75 4.90 -51.49 6.95
C ILE A 75 4.84 -50.50 5.77
N ASP A 76 4.77 -50.99 4.53
CA ASP A 76 4.71 -50.19 3.32
C ASP A 76 3.40 -49.37 3.20
N ASN A 77 2.30 -49.82 3.81
CA ASN A 77 1.01 -49.11 3.73
C ASN A 77 0.93 -47.91 4.69
N ILE A 78 1.74 -47.90 5.76
CA ILE A 78 1.77 -46.82 6.75
C ILE A 78 2.56 -45.60 6.21
N GLU A 79 3.60 -45.81 5.40
CA GLU A 79 4.37 -44.73 4.79
C GLU A 79 3.57 -43.97 3.70
N GLU A 80 2.73 -44.65 2.92
CA GLU A 80 1.90 -44.00 1.91
C GLU A 80 0.85 -43.06 2.53
N ASP A 81 0.22 -43.48 3.64
CA ASP A 81 -0.80 -42.67 4.32
C ASP A 81 -0.20 -41.43 4.99
N GLN A 82 1.03 -41.53 5.54
CA GLN A 82 1.75 -40.38 6.08
C GLN A 82 2.07 -39.35 4.98
N ARG A 83 2.60 -39.80 3.84
CA ARG A 83 2.90 -38.93 2.69
C ARG A 83 1.66 -38.25 2.14
N TYR A 84 0.52 -38.95 2.08
CA TYR A 84 -0.75 -38.39 1.63
C TYR A 84 -1.26 -37.30 2.57
N SER A 85 -1.12 -37.50 3.89
CA SER A 85 -1.54 -36.54 4.90
C SER A 85 -0.72 -35.23 4.87
N GLU A 86 0.59 -35.33 4.66
CA GLU A 86 1.49 -34.19 4.53
C GLU A 86 1.21 -33.40 3.26
N GLN A 87 1.01 -34.08 2.12
CA GLN A 87 0.69 -33.42 0.86
C GLN A 87 -0.66 -32.69 0.93
N ARG A 88 -1.64 -33.22 1.67
CA ARG A 88 -2.92 -32.53 1.95
C ARG A 88 -2.73 -31.29 2.81
N ARG A 89 -1.90 -31.36 3.85
CA ARG A 89 -1.56 -30.20 4.71
C ARG A 89 -0.85 -29.11 3.92
N GLN A 90 0.13 -29.45 3.07
CA GLN A 90 0.81 -28.49 2.20
C GLN A 90 -0.16 -27.82 1.22
N ARG A 91 -1.06 -28.59 0.59
CA ARG A 91 -2.09 -28.03 -0.31
C ARG A 91 -3.09 -27.12 0.41
N GLN A 92 -3.47 -27.44 1.65
CA GLN A 92 -4.36 -26.58 2.44
C GLN A 92 -3.66 -25.30 2.91
N GLN A 93 -2.38 -25.36 3.28
CA GLN A 93 -1.57 -24.17 3.60
C GLN A 93 -1.37 -23.28 2.36
N ALA A 94 -1.10 -23.86 1.20
CA ALA A 94 -0.99 -23.13 -0.07
C ALA A 94 -2.31 -22.42 -0.45
N LYS A 95 -3.46 -23.07 -0.25
CA LYS A 95 -4.78 -22.45 -0.50
C LYS A 95 -5.10 -21.30 0.47
N LYS A 96 -4.82 -21.47 1.76
CA LYS A 96 -5.00 -20.40 2.77
C LYS A 96 -4.10 -19.19 2.51
N ASN A 97 -2.90 -19.42 1.99
CA ASN A 97 -2.01 -18.32 1.58
C ASN A 97 -2.50 -17.64 0.28
N GLY A 98 -3.11 -18.40 -0.64
CA GLY A 98 -3.66 -17.87 -1.90
C GLY A 98 -4.88 -16.95 -1.72
N GLU A 99 -5.80 -17.25 -0.80
CA GLU A 99 -6.98 -16.38 -0.55
C GLU A 99 -6.61 -15.11 0.24
N LYS A 100 -5.73 -15.21 1.24
CA LYS A 100 -5.17 -14.02 1.92
C LYS A 100 -4.40 -13.12 0.95
N SER A 101 -3.74 -13.72 -0.06
CA SER A 101 -3.03 -12.97 -1.09
C SER A 101 -3.94 -12.16 -2.01
N LYS A 102 -5.19 -12.59 -2.28
CA LYS A 102 -6.08 -11.84 -3.19
C LYS A 102 -6.69 -10.60 -2.54
N ILE A 103 -7.11 -10.71 -1.27
CA ILE A 103 -7.63 -9.57 -0.51
C ILE A 103 -6.49 -8.58 -0.20
N GLY A 104 -5.30 -9.08 0.15
CA GLY A 104 -4.11 -8.25 0.32
C GLY A 104 -3.73 -7.50 -0.97
N GLN A 105 -3.69 -8.19 -2.12
CA GLN A 105 -3.39 -7.55 -3.41
C GLN A 105 -4.37 -6.46 -3.81
N ALA A 106 -5.66 -6.63 -3.55
CA ALA A 106 -6.65 -5.59 -3.83
C ALA A 106 -6.40 -4.35 -2.95
N PHE A 107 -6.11 -4.54 -1.67
CA PHE A 107 -5.79 -3.44 -0.75
C PHE A 107 -4.48 -2.74 -1.14
N ASP A 108 -3.43 -3.51 -1.44
CA ASP A 108 -2.12 -3.01 -1.89
C ASP A 108 -2.22 -2.23 -3.21
N SER A 109 -3.10 -2.66 -4.12
CA SER A 109 -3.33 -1.94 -5.38
C SER A 109 -4.04 -0.60 -5.17
N ALA A 110 -4.97 -0.53 -4.20
CA ALA A 110 -5.65 0.71 -3.88
C ALA A 110 -4.75 1.69 -3.12
N THR A 111 -3.95 1.20 -2.17
CA THR A 111 -3.01 2.01 -1.40
C THR A 111 -1.83 2.50 -2.23
N SER A 112 -1.33 1.71 -3.19
CA SER A 112 -0.25 2.14 -4.10
C SER A 112 -0.66 3.29 -5.01
N SER A 113 -1.93 3.36 -5.43
CA SER A 113 -2.42 4.50 -6.21
C SER A 113 -2.47 5.77 -5.37
N LEU A 114 -2.97 5.68 -4.14
CA LEU A 114 -3.03 6.80 -3.20
C LEU A 114 -1.63 7.29 -2.81
N SER A 115 -0.72 6.37 -2.50
CA SER A 115 0.65 6.70 -2.08
C SER A 115 1.41 7.45 -3.17
N SER A 116 1.19 7.12 -4.46
CA SER A 116 1.75 7.86 -5.59
C SER A 116 1.23 9.31 -5.67
N SER A 117 -0.06 9.53 -5.41
CA SER A 117 -0.63 10.88 -5.38
C SER A 117 -0.08 11.71 -4.22
N PHE A 118 0.02 11.12 -3.02
CA PHE A 118 0.59 11.80 -1.85
C PHE A 118 2.09 12.10 -2.05
N SER A 119 2.84 11.20 -2.67
CA SER A 119 4.25 11.40 -3.04
C SER A 119 4.44 12.62 -3.95
N LYS A 120 3.61 12.79 -4.98
CA LYS A 120 3.64 13.96 -5.86
C LYS A 120 3.28 15.26 -5.11
N ALA A 121 2.26 15.21 -4.26
CA ALA A 121 1.86 16.35 -3.46
C ALA A 121 2.96 16.78 -2.47
N LEU A 122 3.67 15.82 -1.88
CA LEU A 122 4.79 16.06 -0.98
C LEU A 122 5.98 16.69 -1.72
N ALA A 123 6.36 16.14 -2.87
CA ALA A 123 7.40 16.72 -3.71
C ALA A 123 7.05 18.16 -4.14
N GLN A 124 5.78 18.42 -4.49
CA GLN A 124 5.32 19.76 -4.81
C GLN A 124 5.36 20.70 -3.59
N ALA A 125 5.04 20.21 -2.40
CA ALA A 125 5.10 20.98 -1.16
C ALA A 125 6.53 21.40 -0.82
N TRP A 126 7.52 20.55 -1.09
CA TRP A 126 8.94 20.88 -0.99
C TRP A 126 9.37 21.97 -1.99
N LEU A 127 8.93 21.87 -3.24
CA LEU A 127 9.23 22.90 -4.26
C LEU A 127 8.60 24.25 -3.92
N ASN A 128 7.37 24.24 -3.41
CA ASN A 128 6.63 25.44 -3.04
C ASN A 128 6.92 25.93 -1.61
N LEU A 129 7.93 25.37 -0.93
CA LEU A 129 8.27 25.73 0.46
C LEU A 129 8.62 27.22 0.58
N ILE A 130 9.41 27.73 -0.37
CA ILE A 130 9.87 29.12 -0.38
C ILE A 130 8.74 30.06 -0.80
N ASP A 131 8.03 29.72 -1.89
CA ASP A 131 6.97 30.57 -2.45
C ASP A 131 5.76 30.74 -1.52
N SER A 132 5.51 29.74 -0.66
CA SER A 132 4.41 29.78 0.32
C SER A 132 4.79 30.42 1.67
N PHE A 133 6.00 30.99 1.79
CA PHE A 133 6.54 31.53 3.05
C PHE A 133 6.48 30.52 4.21
N GLY A 134 6.70 29.23 3.92
CA GLY A 134 6.65 28.17 4.92
C GLY A 134 5.23 27.70 5.30
N LEU A 135 4.17 28.12 4.61
CA LEU A 135 2.83 27.59 4.88
C LEU A 135 2.71 26.11 4.48
N THR A 136 3.43 25.66 3.45
CA THR A 136 3.51 24.23 3.09
C THR A 136 4.24 23.39 4.14
N LEU A 137 4.99 24.01 5.05
CA LEU A 137 5.71 23.34 6.13
C LEU A 137 4.73 22.68 7.13
N ILE A 138 3.57 23.32 7.36
CA ILE A 138 2.46 22.74 8.12
C ILE A 138 1.97 21.46 7.44
N TRP A 139 1.83 21.47 6.11
CA TRP A 139 1.41 20.29 5.36
C TRP A 139 2.43 19.14 5.45
N ILE A 140 3.73 19.45 5.35
CA ILE A 140 4.80 18.45 5.49
C ILE A 140 4.78 17.85 6.92
N ASN A 141 4.57 18.66 7.95
CA ASN A 141 4.43 18.18 9.33
C ASN A 141 3.19 17.31 9.54
N VAL A 142 2.03 17.71 9.00
CA VAL A 142 0.81 16.90 9.04
C VAL A 142 1.01 15.57 8.30
N HIS A 143 1.64 15.58 7.13
CA HIS A 143 1.95 14.37 6.38
C HIS A 143 2.89 13.44 7.16
N THR A 144 3.94 13.97 7.78
CA THR A 144 4.88 13.22 8.63
C THR A 144 4.18 12.63 9.86
N PHE A 145 3.25 13.37 10.45
CA PHE A 145 2.44 12.87 11.55
C PHE A 145 1.48 11.76 11.10
N LEU A 146 0.82 11.93 9.96
CA LEU A 146 -0.11 10.93 9.42
C LEU A 146 0.62 9.66 9.00
N SER A 147 1.85 9.75 8.48
CA SER A 147 2.65 8.55 8.16
C SER A 147 3.03 7.75 9.41
N LEU A 148 3.22 8.42 10.55
CA LEU A 148 3.47 7.77 11.83
C LEU A 148 2.21 7.14 12.43
N VAL A 149 1.03 7.77 12.26
CA VAL A 149 -0.25 7.28 12.83
C VAL A 149 -0.93 6.22 11.97
N LEU A 150 -1.01 6.45 10.65
CA LEU A 150 -1.71 5.56 9.70
C LEU A 150 -0.79 4.51 9.08
N GLY A 151 0.52 4.65 9.33
CA GLY A 151 1.53 3.73 8.86
C GLY A 151 1.97 3.97 7.41
N GLU A 152 2.99 3.21 7.04
CA GLU A 152 3.77 3.39 5.79
C GLU A 152 3.03 2.89 4.55
N HIS A 153 1.89 2.22 4.74
CA HIS A 153 1.11 1.65 3.64
C HIS A 153 0.32 2.72 2.88
N ILE A 154 -0.10 3.80 3.56
CA ILE A 154 -0.94 4.85 2.97
C ILE A 154 -0.11 6.09 2.65
N PHE A 155 0.85 6.41 3.50
CA PHE A 155 1.74 7.55 3.35
C PHE A 155 3.15 7.10 3.07
N VAL A 156 3.72 7.63 1.99
CA VAL A 156 5.11 7.36 1.62
C VAL A 156 6.02 7.95 2.69
N ARG A 157 7.05 7.19 3.10
CA ARG A 157 8.10 7.73 3.98
C ARG A 157 8.78 8.90 3.31
N LEU A 158 9.04 9.96 4.07
CA LEU A 158 9.85 11.09 3.61
C LEU A 158 11.16 10.58 2.99
N GLY A 159 11.47 11.09 1.80
CA GLY A 159 12.66 10.80 1.02
C GLY A 159 12.46 9.75 -0.07
N HIS A 160 11.46 8.88 0.08
CA HIS A 160 11.18 7.85 -0.92
C HIS A 160 10.51 8.44 -2.17
N GLU A 161 9.85 9.60 -2.06
CA GLU A 161 9.26 10.30 -3.20
C GLU A 161 10.28 10.68 -4.27
N TRP A 162 11.54 10.91 -3.88
CA TRP A 162 12.62 11.24 -4.79
C TRP A 162 13.15 10.01 -5.51
N ILE A 163 13.20 8.86 -4.83
CA ILE A 163 13.74 7.61 -5.40
C ILE A 163 12.87 7.11 -6.58
N ASP A 164 11.55 7.21 -6.45
CA ASP A 164 10.62 6.83 -7.52
C ASP A 164 10.75 7.78 -8.72
N GLN A 165 10.96 9.08 -8.48
CA GLN A 165 11.14 10.07 -9.55
C GLN A 165 12.48 9.93 -10.28
N PHE A 166 13.56 9.60 -9.55
CA PHE A 166 14.90 9.45 -10.13
C PHE A 166 15.13 8.09 -10.81
N GLY A 167 14.12 7.22 -10.85
CA GLY A 167 14.06 6.14 -11.83
C GLY A 167 14.42 4.76 -11.29
N ALA A 168 13.85 4.36 -10.15
CA ALA A 168 13.79 2.94 -9.80
C ALA A 168 13.25 2.07 -10.96
N ASP A 169 12.29 2.59 -11.73
CA ASP A 169 11.77 1.93 -12.95
C ASP A 169 12.72 1.98 -14.16
N LYS A 170 13.67 2.92 -14.18
CA LYS A 170 14.65 3.08 -15.28
C LYS A 170 15.96 2.34 -15.04
N LEU A 171 16.28 2.03 -13.79
CA LEU A 171 17.53 1.36 -13.40
C LEU A 171 17.53 -0.17 -13.68
N GLY A 172 16.45 -0.71 -14.25
CA GLY A 172 16.40 -2.05 -14.82
C GLY A 172 16.37 -3.18 -13.78
N GLU A 173 15.96 -4.38 -14.22
CA GLU A 173 15.72 -5.61 -13.43
C GLU A 173 16.92 -6.13 -12.60
N ASN A 174 18.01 -5.38 -12.51
CA ASN A 174 19.16 -5.74 -11.69
C ASN A 174 18.81 -5.64 -10.21
N LYS A 175 18.49 -6.80 -9.62
CA LYS A 175 18.23 -6.98 -8.17
C LYS A 175 19.29 -6.32 -7.27
N LEU A 176 20.55 -6.27 -7.73
CA LEU A 176 21.65 -5.62 -7.03
C LEU A 176 21.50 -4.08 -6.98
N ALA A 177 21.05 -3.45 -8.07
CA ALA A 177 20.82 -2.01 -8.12
C ALA A 177 19.65 -1.59 -7.22
N ARG A 178 18.63 -2.45 -7.12
CA ARG A 178 17.48 -2.24 -6.22
C ARG A 178 17.90 -2.33 -4.75
N GLN A 179 18.75 -3.29 -4.40
CA GLN A 179 19.20 -3.48 -3.02
C GLN A 179 20.10 -2.35 -2.52
N THR A 180 20.92 -1.76 -3.40
CA THR A 180 21.75 -0.59 -3.04
C THR A 180 20.91 0.67 -2.90
N THR A 181 19.88 0.89 -3.72
CA THR A 181 18.97 2.04 -3.59
C THR A 181 18.20 2.02 -2.27
N TYR A 182 17.72 0.85 -1.83
CA TYR A 182 17.05 0.75 -0.52
C TYR A 182 17.95 1.16 0.66
N ARG A 183 19.22 0.74 0.66
CA ARG A 183 20.18 1.13 1.72
C ARG A 183 20.52 2.61 1.70
N VAL A 184 20.51 3.24 0.53
CA VAL A 184 20.69 4.68 0.41
C VAL A 184 19.43 5.41 0.91
N GLY A 185 18.24 4.88 0.62
CA GLY A 185 16.96 5.42 1.09
C GLY A 185 16.84 5.51 2.60
N GLU A 186 17.31 4.51 3.35
CA GLU A 186 17.29 4.56 4.82
C GLU A 186 18.13 5.71 5.40
N LYS A 187 19.28 6.01 4.79
CA LYS A 187 20.15 7.11 5.24
C LYS A 187 19.55 8.47 4.91
N ILE A 188 18.94 8.59 3.73
CA ILE A 188 18.25 9.80 3.30
C ILE A 188 17.09 10.10 4.27
N HIS A 189 16.34 9.08 4.68
CA HIS A 189 15.24 9.25 5.62
C HIS A 189 15.67 9.91 6.94
N LEU A 190 16.77 9.46 7.55
CA LEU A 190 17.27 10.04 8.80
C LEU A 190 17.70 11.50 8.59
N LEU A 191 18.41 11.78 7.49
CA LEU A 191 18.83 13.13 7.15
C LEU A 191 17.64 14.06 6.91
N GLU A 192 16.57 13.57 6.31
CA GLU A 192 15.37 14.37 6.03
C GLU A 192 14.57 14.66 7.30
N VAL A 193 14.42 13.69 8.19
CA VAL A 193 13.81 13.92 9.52
C VAL A 193 14.64 14.94 10.30
N LEU A 194 15.97 14.85 10.25
CA LEU A 194 16.86 15.81 10.89
C LEU A 194 16.71 17.21 10.28
N LEU A 195 16.64 17.30 8.95
CA LEU A 195 16.44 18.56 8.23
C LEU A 195 15.08 19.18 8.59
N LEU A 196 14.03 18.37 8.68
CA LEU A 196 12.69 18.79 9.06
C LEU A 196 12.66 19.35 10.48
N ILE A 197 13.30 18.68 11.45
CA ILE A 197 13.44 19.18 12.82
C ILE A 197 14.21 20.50 12.85
N ALA A 198 15.30 20.61 12.08
CA ALA A 198 16.08 21.84 11.99
C ALA A 198 15.27 22.99 11.38
N LEU A 199 14.48 22.69 10.34
CA LEU A 199 13.60 23.64 9.66
C LEU A 199 12.48 24.13 10.60
N ASP A 200 11.85 23.22 11.35
CA ASP A 200 10.86 23.55 12.39
C ASP A 200 11.44 24.46 13.47
N LEU A 201 12.68 24.20 13.89
CA LEU A 201 13.37 25.04 14.88
C LEU A 201 13.61 26.46 14.34
N ILE A 202 13.99 26.59 13.06
CA ILE A 202 14.15 27.90 12.41
C ILE A 202 12.81 28.64 12.37
N VAL A 203 11.73 27.96 11.97
CA VAL A 203 10.38 28.55 11.94
C VAL A 203 9.93 28.98 13.33
N LEU A 204 10.19 28.15 14.36
CA LEU A 204 9.89 28.49 15.75
C LEU A 204 10.62 29.76 16.19
N ILE A 205 11.92 29.89 15.88
CA ILE A 205 12.71 31.09 16.17
C ILE A 205 12.11 32.31 15.46
N LEU A 206 11.72 32.19 14.19
CA LEU A 206 11.09 33.28 13.43
C LEU A 206 9.76 33.71 14.04
N ILE A 207 8.93 32.77 14.53
CA ILE A 207 7.68 33.08 15.23
C ILE A 207 7.97 33.85 16.52
N VAL A 208 8.93 33.39 17.34
CA VAL A 208 9.31 34.07 18.58
C VAL A 208 9.81 35.50 18.31
N LEU A 209 10.68 35.68 17.31
CA LEU A 209 11.17 36.99 16.91
C LEU A 209 10.04 37.90 16.40
N SER A 210 9.11 37.36 15.62
CA SER A 210 7.94 38.09 15.11
C SER A 210 7.05 38.58 16.26
N VAL A 211 6.74 37.71 17.22
CA VAL A 211 5.96 38.06 18.42
C VAL A 211 6.70 39.09 19.27
N ALA A 212 8.00 38.92 19.50
CA ALA A 212 8.79 39.89 20.26
C ALA A 212 8.79 41.27 19.60
N LEU A 213 8.97 41.34 18.28
CA LEU A 213 8.90 42.58 17.52
C LEU A 213 7.51 43.23 17.59
N PHE A 214 6.45 42.42 17.47
CA PHE A 214 5.07 42.91 17.61
C PHE A 214 4.82 43.51 19.01
N LEU A 215 5.30 42.86 20.08
CA LEU A 215 5.19 43.37 21.45
C LEU A 215 5.97 44.68 21.65
N ILE A 216 7.15 44.81 21.06
CA ILE A 216 7.94 46.06 21.08
C ILE A 216 7.16 47.20 20.42
N ILE A 217 6.53 46.94 19.26
CA ILE A 217 5.70 47.94 18.56
C ILE A 217 4.51 48.35 19.43
N LEU A 218 3.80 47.39 20.03
CA LEU A 218 2.67 47.69 20.92
C LEU A 218 3.11 48.49 22.14
N ALA A 219 4.23 48.13 22.76
CA ALA A 219 4.80 48.86 23.88
C ALA A 219 5.10 50.32 23.48
N TYR A 220 5.74 50.51 22.32
CA TYR A 220 6.04 51.83 21.78
C TYR A 220 4.78 52.67 21.51
N LEU A 221 3.73 52.07 20.95
CA LEU A 221 2.45 52.75 20.69
C LEU A 221 1.67 53.06 21.98
N SER A 222 1.83 52.24 23.03
CA SER A 222 1.16 52.44 24.32
C SER A 222 1.85 53.48 25.23
N ALA A 223 3.14 53.74 25.03
CA ALA A 223 3.92 54.69 25.81
C ALA A 223 3.32 56.11 25.92
N PRO A 224 2.88 56.77 24.82
CA PRO A 224 2.27 58.10 24.93
C PRO A 224 0.93 58.09 25.69
N ALA A 225 0.13 57.03 25.56
CA ALA A 225 -1.13 56.90 26.29
C ALA A 225 -0.89 56.78 27.80
N LEU A 226 0.14 56.04 28.21
CA LEU A 226 0.55 55.94 29.62
C LEU A 226 1.03 57.29 30.17
N LEU A 227 1.85 58.03 29.40
CA LEU A 227 2.29 59.38 29.82
C LEU A 227 1.13 60.34 30.03
N LEU A 228 0.12 60.33 29.15
CA LEU A 228 -1.08 61.16 29.32
C LEU A 228 -1.89 60.75 30.56
N TYR A 229 -2.06 59.46 30.81
CA TYR A 229 -2.77 58.95 31.98
C TYR A 229 -2.09 59.38 33.29
N TYR A 230 -0.78 59.17 33.42
CA TYR A 230 -0.02 59.58 34.62
C TYR A 230 0.05 61.10 34.77
N GLY A 231 0.12 61.85 33.66
CA GLY A 231 0.11 63.32 33.69
C GLY A 231 -1.21 63.88 34.22
N LEU A 232 -2.35 63.34 33.77
CA LEU A 232 -3.67 63.76 34.25
C LEU A 232 -3.89 63.40 35.73
N ALA A 233 -3.43 62.22 36.17
CA ALA A 233 -3.55 61.79 37.56
C ALA A 233 -2.75 62.62 38.58
N GLN A 234 -1.80 63.45 38.13
CA GLN A 234 -1.07 64.39 39.00
C GLN A 234 -1.76 65.75 39.11
N ILE A 235 -2.66 66.07 38.18
CA ILE A 235 -3.36 67.36 38.13
C ILE A 235 -4.64 67.33 38.98
N PHE A 236 -5.29 66.17 39.07
CA PHE A 236 -6.51 65.95 39.85
C PHE A 236 -6.19 65.27 41.18
#